data_AF-A0A7K4ICZ6-F1
#
_entry.id   AF-A0A7K4ICZ6-F1
#
_cell.length_a   1.000
_cell.length_b   1.000
_cell.length_c   1.000
_cell.angle_alpha   90.00
_cell.angle_beta   90.00
_cell.angle_gamma   90.00
#
_symmetry.space_group_name_H-M   'P 1'
#
loop_
_entity.id
_entity.type
_entity.pdbx_description
1 polymer ?
#
loop_
_entity_poly.entity_id
_entity_poly.type
_entity_poly.pdbx_seq_one_letter_code
_entity_poly.pdbx_strand_id
1 'polypeptide(L)'
;MAESALSMHYEFFSWKGFMVGATMIALLLIVQSWLGFPAVWSQRAIDYVLFIVVSAVVVGTASGSVLVYLIPPDQDVIGVSGLGSDAGAQHVSLVLVLLGLLQPMMTGFVYFFEYFGNDPLIVVWVVLSFAAPSAGLAEAMYDRQAAIAQDLRAYFSHHDRLDLVRLDWLHGHGPRNAVYRMGMLESAAKKVKYLKVVGHEIVRDKDTIPVTQ
;
A
#
# COMPACT_ATOMS: atom_id res chain seq x y z
N MET A 1 -10.91 30.51 -16.09
CA MET A 1 -10.30 29.28 -16.64
C MET A 1 -9.40 28.64 -15.59
N ALA A 2 -9.98 28.23 -14.45
CA ALA A 2 -9.25 27.64 -13.32
C ALA A 2 -10.06 26.49 -12.67
N GLU A 3 -10.93 25.83 -13.44
CA GLU A 3 -11.74 24.69 -12.99
C GLU A 3 -11.19 23.34 -13.46
N SER A 4 -10.22 23.33 -14.39
CA SER A 4 -9.66 22.08 -14.92
C SER A 4 -8.42 21.57 -14.17
N ALA A 5 -8.01 22.22 -13.08
CA ALA A 5 -6.82 21.86 -12.31
C ALA A 5 -7.13 21.09 -11.00
N LEU A 6 -8.42 20.87 -10.68
CA LEU A 6 -8.87 20.23 -9.44
C LEU A 6 -9.65 18.93 -9.69
N SER A 7 -9.47 18.27 -10.85
CA SER A 7 -9.88 16.87 -10.99
C SER A 7 -8.81 15.98 -10.34
N MET A 8 -8.64 16.11 -9.01
CA MET A 8 -7.74 15.26 -8.23
C MET A 8 -8.16 13.81 -8.44
N HIS A 9 -7.30 13.04 -9.11
CA HIS A 9 -7.50 11.63 -9.38
C HIS A 9 -7.33 10.86 -8.07
N TYR A 10 -8.45 10.56 -7.43
CA TYR A 10 -8.50 9.66 -6.30
C TYR A 10 -8.30 8.22 -6.79
N GLU A 11 -7.06 7.81 -7.03
CA GLU A 11 -6.78 6.37 -7.14
C GLU A 11 -6.70 5.80 -5.73
N PHE A 12 -7.87 5.34 -5.25
CA PHE A 12 -8.07 4.64 -3.98
C PHE A 12 -7.19 3.37 -3.90
N PHE A 13 -6.90 2.78 -5.05
CA PHE A 13 -6.24 1.50 -5.20
C PHE A 13 -4.86 1.68 -5.81
N SER A 14 -3.80 1.20 -5.16
CA SER A 14 -2.48 1.19 -5.78
C SER A 14 -2.37 0.03 -6.75
N TRP A 15 -2.44 0.31 -8.05
CA TRP A 15 -2.19 -0.67 -9.10
C TRP A 15 -0.78 -1.26 -9.00
N LYS A 16 0.23 -0.46 -8.63
CA LYS A 16 1.59 -0.96 -8.42
C LYS A 16 1.65 -1.93 -7.25
N GLY A 17 1.05 -1.58 -6.12
CA GLY A 17 0.96 -2.48 -4.96
C GLY A 17 0.22 -3.78 -5.27
N PHE A 18 -0.87 -3.69 -6.03
CA PHE A 18 -1.58 -4.86 -6.54
C PHE A 18 -0.69 -5.75 -7.40
N MET A 19 -0.04 -5.18 -8.41
CA MET A 19 0.79 -5.94 -9.35
C MET A 19 1.96 -6.60 -8.65
N VAL A 20 2.64 -5.90 -7.74
CA VAL A 20 3.75 -6.46 -6.96
C VAL A 20 3.28 -7.61 -6.07
N GLY A 21 2.20 -7.42 -5.31
CA GLY A 21 1.65 -8.47 -4.45
C GLY A 21 1.19 -9.71 -5.23
N ALA A 22 0.42 -9.49 -6.30
CA ALA A 22 -0.10 -10.55 -7.17
C ALA A 22 1.03 -11.35 -7.86
N THR A 23 2.01 -10.65 -8.43
CA THR A 23 3.12 -11.29 -9.14
C THR A 23 3.99 -12.09 -8.18
N MET A 24 4.28 -11.53 -7.00
CA MET A 24 5.14 -12.20 -6.02
C MET A 24 4.52 -13.47 -5.46
N ILE A 25 3.22 -13.47 -5.11
CA ILE A 25 2.57 -14.72 -4.66
C ILE A 25 2.50 -15.74 -5.79
N ALA A 26 2.22 -15.32 -7.03
CA ALA A 26 2.17 -16.22 -8.16
C ALA A 26 3.53 -16.88 -8.40
N LEU A 27 4.62 -16.09 -8.39
CA LEU A 27 5.98 -16.62 -8.53
C LEU A 27 6.34 -17.57 -7.40
N LEU A 28 6.00 -17.24 -6.16
CA LEU A 28 6.26 -18.12 -5.01
C LEU A 28 5.54 -19.46 -5.16
N LEU A 29 4.26 -19.46 -5.54
CA LEU A 29 3.49 -20.69 -5.74
C LEU A 29 3.99 -21.53 -6.93
N ILE A 30 4.46 -20.88 -8.00
CA ILE A 30 5.07 -21.56 -9.15
C ILE A 30 6.40 -22.20 -8.73
N VAL A 31 7.30 -21.43 -8.12
CA VAL A 31 8.62 -21.93 -7.68
C VAL A 31 8.45 -23.05 -6.64
N GLN A 32 7.54 -22.89 -5.69
CA GLN A 32 7.19 -23.93 -4.73
C GLN A 32 6.76 -25.21 -5.46
N SER A 33 5.84 -25.12 -6.41
CA SER A 33 5.35 -26.31 -7.11
C SER A 33 6.42 -27.00 -7.94
N TRP A 34 7.38 -26.28 -8.50
CA TRP A 34 8.49 -26.88 -9.25
C TRP A 34 9.48 -27.61 -8.35
N LEU A 35 9.74 -27.09 -7.15
CA LEU A 35 10.72 -27.68 -6.23
C LEU A 35 10.10 -28.75 -5.32
N GLY A 36 8.91 -28.51 -4.80
CA GLY A 36 8.25 -29.40 -3.83
C GLY A 36 7.46 -30.53 -4.49
N PHE A 37 6.67 -30.22 -5.53
CA PHE A 37 5.70 -31.17 -6.09
C PHE A 37 5.42 -30.97 -7.59
N PRO A 38 6.41 -31.20 -8.46
CA PRO A 38 6.28 -30.91 -9.91
C PRO A 38 5.16 -31.71 -10.59
N ALA A 39 4.74 -32.84 -10.01
CA ALA A 39 3.65 -33.67 -10.51
C ALA A 39 2.28 -32.94 -10.60
N VAL A 40 2.08 -31.85 -9.86
CA VAL A 40 0.83 -31.07 -9.95
C VAL A 40 0.59 -30.55 -11.37
N TRP A 41 1.65 -30.26 -12.13
CA TRP A 41 1.56 -29.76 -13.50
C TRP A 41 1.17 -30.80 -14.54
N SER A 42 1.25 -32.10 -14.23
CA SER A 42 0.76 -33.15 -15.12
C SER A 42 -0.58 -33.72 -14.65
N GLN A 43 -0.83 -33.73 -13.34
CA GLN A 43 -2.02 -34.35 -12.76
C GLN A 43 -3.18 -33.36 -12.59
N ARG A 44 -2.91 -32.11 -12.21
CA ARG A 44 -3.91 -31.11 -11.81
C ARG A 44 -3.56 -29.69 -12.26
N ALA A 45 -2.95 -29.54 -13.43
CA ALA A 45 -2.46 -28.25 -13.92
C ALA A 45 -3.53 -27.17 -13.95
N ILE A 46 -4.72 -27.48 -14.48
CA ILE A 46 -5.80 -26.49 -14.63
C ILE A 46 -6.24 -25.98 -13.26
N ASP A 47 -6.49 -26.90 -12.31
CA ASP A 47 -6.88 -26.55 -10.94
C ASP A 47 -5.81 -25.69 -10.26
N TYR A 48 -4.52 -26.04 -10.45
CA TYR A 48 -3.42 -25.34 -9.81
C TYR A 48 -3.19 -23.95 -10.40
N VAL A 49 -3.33 -23.79 -11.73
CA VAL A 49 -3.30 -22.47 -12.38
C VAL A 49 -4.44 -21.61 -11.88
N LEU A 50 -5.66 -22.16 -11.76
CA LEU A 50 -6.80 -21.41 -11.21
C LEU A 50 -6.52 -20.98 -9.76
N PHE A 51 -5.96 -21.86 -8.94
CA PHE A 51 -5.55 -21.54 -7.58
C PHE A 51 -4.51 -20.41 -7.52
N ILE A 52 -3.49 -20.44 -8.40
CA ILE A 52 -2.50 -19.36 -8.50
C ILE A 52 -3.18 -18.03 -8.86
N VAL A 53 -4.05 -18.04 -9.87
CA VAL A 53 -4.75 -16.82 -10.33
C VAL A 53 -5.63 -16.25 -9.22
N VAL A 54 -6.43 -17.08 -8.56
CA VAL A 54 -7.30 -16.63 -7.45
C VAL A 54 -6.45 -16.08 -6.30
N SER A 55 -5.38 -16.77 -5.92
CA SER A 55 -4.48 -16.32 -4.85
C SER A 55 -3.78 -15.00 -5.20
N ALA A 56 -3.34 -14.86 -6.45
CA ALA A 56 -2.75 -13.62 -6.96
C ALA A 56 -3.73 -12.45 -6.90
N VAL A 57 -5.00 -12.67 -7.28
CA VAL A 57 -6.03 -11.63 -7.21
C VAL A 57 -6.32 -11.25 -5.75
N VAL A 58 -6.44 -12.22 -4.84
CA VAL A 58 -6.71 -11.95 -3.42
C VAL A 58 -5.55 -11.19 -2.77
N VAL A 59 -4.31 -11.66 -2.92
CA VAL A 59 -3.12 -11.02 -2.35
C VAL A 59 -2.83 -9.67 -2.98
N GLY A 60 -2.99 -9.57 -4.30
CA GLY A 60 -2.88 -8.30 -5.02
C GLY A 60 -3.91 -7.31 -4.50
N THR A 61 -5.17 -7.71 -4.39
CA THR A 61 -6.24 -6.82 -3.91
C THR A 61 -5.98 -6.36 -2.48
N ALA A 62 -5.55 -7.27 -1.60
CA ALA A 62 -5.13 -6.91 -0.25
C ALA A 62 -3.99 -5.89 -0.27
N SER A 63 -2.94 -6.13 -1.05
CA SER A 63 -1.78 -5.23 -1.20
C SER A 63 -2.17 -3.84 -1.71
N GLY A 64 -3.00 -3.78 -2.76
CA GLY A 64 -3.39 -2.53 -3.42
C GLY A 64 -4.41 -1.71 -2.63
N SER A 65 -5.22 -2.36 -1.78
CA SER A 65 -6.36 -1.72 -1.09
C SER A 65 -6.05 -1.25 0.34
N VAL A 66 -4.99 -1.74 0.99
CA VAL A 66 -4.71 -1.41 2.40
C VAL A 66 -4.44 0.09 2.62
N LEU A 67 -3.97 0.81 1.61
CA LEU A 67 -3.79 2.26 1.70
C LEU A 67 -5.08 3.05 1.81
N VAL A 68 -6.20 2.54 1.28
CA VAL A 68 -7.55 3.13 1.45
C VAL A 68 -7.88 3.31 2.93
N TYR A 69 -7.36 2.41 3.77
CA TYR A 69 -7.77 2.27 5.16
C TYR A 69 -6.72 2.78 6.16
N LEU A 70 -5.44 2.82 5.78
CA LEU A 70 -4.39 3.48 6.57
C LEU A 70 -4.36 4.99 6.34
N ILE A 71 -4.80 5.44 5.15
CA ILE A 71 -4.81 6.84 4.74
C ILE A 71 -6.10 7.07 3.94
N PRO A 72 -7.23 7.40 4.59
CA PRO A 72 -8.43 7.74 3.84
C PRO A 72 -8.18 8.85 2.84
N PRO A 73 -8.88 8.79 1.71
CA PRO A 73 -9.10 9.95 0.88
C PRO A 73 -10.09 10.90 1.56
N ASP A 74 -9.92 12.18 1.25
CA ASP A 74 -10.64 13.36 1.73
C ASP A 74 -10.22 13.93 3.08
N GLN A 75 -9.51 15.06 2.99
CA GLN A 75 -9.86 16.30 3.71
C GLN A 75 -9.57 17.59 2.90
N ASP A 76 -9.72 17.56 1.57
CA ASP A 76 -9.72 18.80 0.76
C ASP A 76 -11.14 19.35 0.48
N VAL A 77 -12.16 18.75 1.09
CA VAL A 77 -13.51 19.34 1.20
C VAL A 77 -13.93 19.33 2.67
N ILE A 78 -14.14 20.51 3.23
CA ILE A 78 -14.85 20.71 4.50
C ILE A 78 -16.26 20.12 4.33
N GLY A 79 -16.51 18.89 4.79
CA GLY A 79 -17.86 18.33 4.85
C GLY A 79 -18.08 16.84 4.58
N VAL A 80 -17.09 16.06 4.12
CA VAL A 80 -17.26 14.61 3.91
C VAL A 80 -16.27 13.82 4.79
N SER A 81 -16.52 13.82 6.09
CA SER A 81 -15.85 12.92 7.03
C SER A 81 -16.50 11.53 6.95
N GLY A 82 -15.75 10.47 6.68
CA GLY A 82 -16.32 9.14 6.94
C GLY A 82 -15.46 7.90 6.69
N LEU A 83 -14.56 7.87 5.70
CA LEU A 83 -14.12 6.55 5.19
C LEU A 83 -12.77 6.00 5.68
N GLY A 84 -11.96 6.72 6.44
CA GLY A 84 -10.72 6.12 7.00
C GLY A 84 -10.25 6.71 8.31
N SER A 85 -11.20 7.26 9.03
CA SER A 85 -11.11 7.49 10.47
C SER A 85 -11.88 6.47 11.27
N ASP A 86 -12.83 5.79 10.63
CA ASP A 86 -13.78 4.93 11.31
C ASP A 86 -13.13 3.60 11.61
N ALA A 87 -13.38 3.08 12.81
CA ALA A 87 -12.96 1.75 13.23
C ALA A 87 -13.28 0.70 12.15
N GLY A 88 -14.39 0.86 11.42
CA GLY A 88 -14.78 0.02 10.29
C GLY A 88 -13.73 -0.06 9.17
N ALA A 89 -13.13 1.06 8.77
CA ALA A 89 -12.09 1.12 7.75
C ALA A 89 -10.84 0.31 8.18
N GLN A 90 -10.41 0.50 9.43
CA GLN A 90 -9.28 -0.24 9.99
C GLN A 90 -9.58 -1.75 10.10
N HIS A 91 -10.80 -2.12 10.46
CA HIS A 91 -11.23 -3.52 10.49
C HIS A 91 -11.23 -4.14 9.09
N VAL A 92 -11.72 -3.44 8.07
CA VAL A 92 -11.69 -3.94 6.70
C VAL A 92 -10.25 -4.12 6.20
N SER A 93 -9.35 -3.16 6.50
CA SER A 93 -7.92 -3.32 6.21
C SER A 93 -7.33 -4.57 6.84
N LEU A 94 -7.64 -4.80 8.12
CA LEU A 94 -7.13 -5.95 8.86
C LEU A 94 -7.67 -7.25 8.26
N VAL A 95 -8.96 -7.29 7.91
CA VAL A 95 -9.58 -8.44 7.24
C VAL A 95 -8.90 -8.71 5.90
N LEU A 96 -8.64 -7.68 5.09
CA LEU A 96 -7.95 -7.85 3.81
C LEU A 96 -6.52 -8.37 3.97
N VAL A 97 -5.77 -7.87 4.97
CA VAL A 97 -4.43 -8.38 5.29
C VAL A 97 -4.50 -9.84 5.72
N LEU A 98 -5.43 -10.18 6.62
CA LEU A 98 -5.62 -11.56 7.06
C LEU A 98 -6.02 -12.48 5.90
N LEU A 99 -6.90 -12.01 5.00
CA LEU A 99 -7.27 -12.76 3.80
C LEU A 99 -6.07 -12.96 2.88
N GLY A 100 -5.27 -11.92 2.63
CA GLY A 100 -4.05 -12.03 1.81
C GLY A 100 -3.01 -12.99 2.39
N LEU A 101 -2.90 -13.09 3.72
CA LEU A 101 -1.98 -14.01 4.38
C LEU A 101 -2.51 -15.45 4.41
N LEU A 102 -3.79 -15.63 4.75
CA LEU A 102 -4.37 -16.94 5.05
C LEU A 102 -4.93 -17.64 3.81
N GLN A 103 -5.51 -16.91 2.86
CA GLN A 103 -6.23 -17.54 1.75
C GLN A 103 -5.34 -18.44 0.89
N PRO A 104 -4.12 -18.03 0.45
CA PRO A 104 -3.27 -18.90 -0.35
C PRO A 104 -2.89 -20.18 0.40
N MET A 105 -2.60 -20.06 1.71
CA MET A 105 -2.25 -21.19 2.56
C MET A 105 -3.42 -22.15 2.77
N MET A 106 -4.54 -21.62 3.25
CA MET A 106 -5.72 -22.44 3.57
C MET A 106 -6.25 -23.13 2.32
N THR A 107 -6.31 -22.43 1.18
CA THR A 107 -6.78 -23.03 -0.08
C THR A 107 -5.79 -24.09 -0.57
N GLY A 108 -4.48 -23.85 -0.45
CA GLY A 108 -3.44 -24.85 -0.76
C GLY A 108 -3.60 -26.13 0.07
N PHE A 109 -3.73 -26.01 1.39
CA PHE A 109 -3.90 -27.18 2.26
C PHE A 109 -5.24 -27.90 2.07
N VAL A 110 -6.33 -27.19 1.78
CA VAL A 110 -7.65 -27.81 1.62
C VAL A 110 -7.78 -28.52 0.27
N TYR A 111 -7.34 -27.89 -0.83
CA TYR A 111 -7.55 -28.43 -2.17
C TYR A 111 -6.36 -29.23 -2.73
N PHE A 112 -5.16 -29.01 -2.18
CA PHE A 112 -3.91 -29.64 -2.62
C PHE A 112 -3.16 -30.30 -1.46
N PHE A 113 -3.90 -30.85 -0.49
CA PHE A 113 -3.36 -31.47 0.73
C PHE A 113 -2.23 -32.48 0.44
N GLU A 114 -2.42 -33.37 -0.55
CA GLU A 114 -1.44 -34.41 -0.92
C GLU A 114 -0.11 -33.83 -1.41
N TYR A 115 -0.11 -32.59 -1.91
CA TYR A 115 1.09 -31.91 -2.35
C TYR A 115 1.68 -31.05 -1.22
N PHE A 116 0.87 -30.18 -0.61
CA PHE A 116 1.30 -29.24 0.42
C PHE A 116 1.68 -29.92 1.73
N GLY A 117 0.95 -30.97 2.12
CA GLY A 117 1.22 -31.74 3.33
C GLY A 117 2.48 -32.59 3.27
N ASN A 118 2.96 -32.89 2.06
CA ASN A 118 4.17 -33.68 1.81
C ASN A 118 5.37 -32.82 1.37
N ASP A 119 5.21 -31.50 1.25
CA ASP A 119 6.29 -30.59 0.89
C ASP A 119 7.24 -30.37 2.09
N PRO A 120 8.50 -30.83 2.03
CA PRO A 120 9.44 -30.71 3.14
C PRO A 120 9.83 -29.25 3.45
N LEU A 121 9.60 -28.33 2.52
CA LEU A 121 9.92 -26.90 2.65
C LEU A 121 8.68 -26.06 2.95
N ILE A 122 7.54 -26.66 3.29
CA ILE A 122 6.27 -25.96 3.46
C ILE A 122 6.36 -24.78 4.43
N VAL A 123 7.09 -24.92 5.54
CA VAL A 123 7.27 -23.84 6.53
C VAL A 123 8.02 -22.65 5.91
N VAL A 124 9.02 -22.90 5.05
CA VAL A 124 9.76 -21.84 4.36
C VAL A 124 8.83 -21.12 3.38
N TRP A 125 8.04 -21.87 2.61
CA TRP A 125 7.09 -21.29 1.66
C TRP A 125 6.01 -20.45 2.33
N VAL A 126 5.52 -20.88 3.49
CA VAL A 126 4.58 -20.11 4.31
C VAL A 126 5.19 -18.76 4.72
N VAL A 127 6.41 -18.76 5.25
CA VAL A 127 7.09 -17.54 5.67
C VAL A 127 7.36 -16.62 4.47
N LEU A 128 7.82 -17.17 3.35
CA LEU A 128 8.05 -16.40 2.12
C LEU A 128 6.74 -15.84 1.55
N SER A 129 5.63 -16.56 1.67
CA SER A 129 4.31 -16.09 1.20
C SER A 129 3.86 -14.84 1.95
N PHE A 130 4.30 -14.62 3.19
CA PHE A 130 4.02 -13.38 3.92
C PHE A 130 4.78 -12.16 3.37
N ALA A 131 5.88 -12.38 2.66
CA ALA A 131 6.58 -11.32 1.96
C ALA A 131 5.73 -10.75 0.81
N ALA A 132 4.84 -11.57 0.21
CA ALA A 132 4.01 -11.16 -0.92
C ALA A 132 3.10 -9.96 -0.62
N PRO A 133 2.18 -10.03 0.37
CA PRO A 133 1.37 -8.87 0.74
C PRO A 133 2.22 -7.72 1.32
N SER A 134 3.33 -8.05 2.00
CA SER A 134 4.20 -7.03 2.63
C SER A 134 4.91 -6.15 1.62
N ALA A 135 5.51 -6.72 0.56
CA ALA A 135 6.18 -5.91 -0.45
C ALA A 135 5.19 -5.21 -1.39
N GLY A 136 4.02 -5.81 -1.65
CA GLY A 136 2.93 -5.12 -2.34
C GLY A 136 2.46 -3.87 -1.58
N LEU A 137 2.28 -3.99 -0.26
CA LEU A 137 1.97 -2.86 0.61
C LEU A 137 3.07 -1.79 0.62
N ALA A 138 4.34 -2.22 0.72
CA ALA A 138 5.47 -1.29 0.70
C ALA A 138 5.51 -0.49 -0.61
N GLU A 139 5.32 -1.14 -1.74
CA GLU A 139 5.28 -0.46 -3.05
C GLU A 139 4.11 0.53 -3.12
N ALA A 140 2.93 0.14 -2.63
CA ALA A 140 1.80 1.04 -2.53
C ALA A 140 2.17 2.29 -1.72
N MET A 141 2.82 2.11 -0.55
CA MET A 141 3.26 3.23 0.30
C MET A 141 4.26 4.15 -0.41
N TYR A 142 5.20 3.59 -1.18
CA TYR A 142 6.15 4.37 -1.96
C TYR A 142 5.46 5.23 -3.02
N ASP A 143 4.51 4.65 -3.74
CA ASP A 143 3.71 5.34 -4.76
C ASP A 143 2.92 6.49 -4.14
N ARG A 144 2.29 6.26 -2.99
CA ARG A 144 1.55 7.28 -2.26
C ARG A 144 2.44 8.40 -1.73
N GLN A 145 3.63 8.07 -1.21
CA GLN A 145 4.60 9.08 -0.79
C GLN A 145 5.09 9.94 -1.96
N ALA A 146 5.22 9.37 -3.15
CA ALA A 146 5.60 10.12 -4.35
C ALA A 146 4.51 11.11 -4.77
N ALA A 147 3.24 10.69 -4.72
CA ALA A 147 2.09 11.58 -4.95
C ALA A 147 2.05 12.73 -3.95
N ILE A 148 2.15 12.45 -2.64
CA ILE A 148 2.19 13.50 -1.60
C ILE A 148 3.38 14.45 -1.82
N ALA A 149 4.55 13.93 -2.23
CA ALA A 149 5.70 14.78 -2.52
C ALA A 149 5.45 15.71 -3.73
N GLN A 150 4.67 15.26 -4.72
CA GLN A 150 4.24 16.10 -5.84
C GLN A 150 3.25 17.18 -5.39
N ASP A 151 2.29 16.84 -4.53
CA ASP A 151 1.34 17.80 -3.96
C ASP A 151 2.06 18.86 -3.12
N LEU A 152 3.04 18.45 -2.31
CA LEU A 152 3.90 19.37 -1.57
C LEU A 152 4.68 20.29 -2.51
N ARG A 153 5.22 19.79 -3.63
CA ARG A 153 5.89 20.66 -4.61
C ARG A 153 4.95 21.72 -5.18
N ALA A 154 3.71 21.34 -5.50
CA ALA A 154 2.69 22.24 -6.01
C ALA A 154 2.27 23.28 -4.95
N TYR A 155 1.96 22.85 -3.73
CA TYR A 155 1.61 23.76 -2.62
C TYR A 155 2.72 24.78 -2.35
N PHE A 156 3.96 24.29 -2.19
CA PHE A 156 5.14 25.12 -1.96
C PHE A 156 5.62 25.82 -3.23
N SER A 157 4.88 25.85 -4.35
CA SER A 157 5.16 26.78 -5.45
C SER A 157 4.68 28.19 -5.12
N HIS A 158 3.59 28.29 -4.33
CA HIS A 158 2.94 29.54 -3.94
C HIS A 158 3.06 29.86 -2.44
N HIS A 159 3.55 28.92 -1.63
CA HIS A 159 3.67 29.05 -0.18
C HIS A 159 5.11 28.78 0.29
N ASP A 160 5.50 29.41 1.40
CA ASP A 160 6.84 29.24 1.98
C ASP A 160 6.85 28.34 3.23
N ARG A 161 5.69 28.09 3.83
CA ARG A 161 5.53 27.28 5.04
C ARG A 161 4.21 26.51 5.07
N LEU A 162 4.23 25.38 5.77
CA LEU A 162 3.08 24.56 6.11
C LEU A 162 3.20 24.17 7.59
N ASP A 163 2.27 24.64 8.41
CA ASP A 163 2.19 24.31 9.84
C ASP A 163 1.30 23.08 10.00
N LEU A 164 1.88 21.95 10.42
CA LEU A 164 1.18 20.68 10.55
C LEU A 164 0.19 20.67 11.73
N VAL A 165 0.37 21.53 12.74
CA VAL A 165 -0.52 21.61 13.91
C VAL A 165 -1.85 22.29 13.54
N ARG A 166 -1.81 23.23 12.60
CA ARG A 166 -2.99 23.95 12.09
C ARG A 166 -3.82 23.18 11.10
N LEU A 167 -3.37 22.01 10.68
CA LEU A 167 -4.16 21.14 9.81
C LEU A 167 -5.20 20.42 10.67
N ASP A 168 -6.39 20.99 10.72
CA ASP A 168 -7.54 20.41 11.45
C ASP A 168 -7.79 18.96 11.01
N TRP A 169 -7.50 18.66 9.76
CA TRP A 169 -7.62 17.33 9.19
C TRP A 169 -6.65 16.28 9.73
N LEU A 170 -5.48 16.70 10.21
CA LEU A 170 -4.53 15.80 10.86
C LEU A 170 -5.06 15.40 12.24
N HIS A 171 -5.77 16.28 12.93
CA HIS A 171 -6.18 16.09 14.32
C HIS A 171 -7.60 15.54 14.48
N GLY A 172 -8.46 15.69 13.47
CA GLY A 172 -9.86 15.26 13.49
C GLY A 172 -10.11 13.75 13.57
N HIS A 173 -9.06 12.92 13.57
CA HIS A 173 -9.15 11.45 13.48
C HIS A 173 -8.46 10.71 14.64
N GLY A 174 -8.18 11.42 15.73
CA GLY A 174 -7.55 10.88 16.93
C GLY A 174 -6.01 10.88 16.86
N PRO A 175 -5.34 10.88 18.03
CA PRO A 175 -3.90 11.17 18.14
C PRO A 175 -3.01 10.16 17.41
N ARG A 176 -3.40 8.89 17.32
CA ARG A 176 -2.61 7.85 16.62
C ARG A 176 -2.57 8.07 15.10
N ASN A 177 -3.71 8.40 14.50
CA ASN A 177 -3.81 8.61 13.06
C ASN A 177 -3.13 9.93 12.65
N ALA A 178 -3.20 10.95 13.51
CA ALA A 178 -2.48 12.20 13.35
C ALA A 178 -0.96 11.99 13.21
N VAL A 179 -0.36 11.25 14.15
CA VAL A 179 1.08 10.93 14.14
C VAL A 179 1.48 10.17 12.88
N TYR A 180 0.69 9.18 12.46
CA TYR A 180 1.00 8.41 11.25
C TYR A 180 0.99 9.29 9.99
N ARG A 181 -0.03 10.13 9.84
CA ARG A 181 -0.17 11.03 8.68
C ARG A 181 0.87 12.14 8.68
N MET A 182 1.21 12.70 9.84
CA MET A 182 2.35 13.62 9.98
C MET A 182 3.65 12.96 9.54
N GLY A 183 3.93 11.75 10.03
CA GLY A 183 5.13 11.00 9.63
C GLY A 183 5.21 10.73 8.13
N MET A 184 4.07 10.53 7.47
CA MET A 184 4.01 10.40 6.01
C MET A 184 4.30 11.71 5.28
N LEU A 185 3.72 12.83 5.72
CA LEU A 185 4.00 14.16 5.17
C LEU A 185 5.47 14.54 5.36
N GLU A 186 6.04 14.28 6.53
CA GLU A 186 7.46 14.51 6.80
C GLU A 186 8.36 13.64 5.91
N SER A 187 8.01 12.36 5.75
CA SER A 187 8.76 11.44 4.89
C SER A 187 8.69 11.84 3.42
N ALA A 188 7.54 12.33 2.96
CA ALA A 188 7.36 12.87 1.61
C ALA A 188 8.12 14.19 1.43
N ALA A 189 8.08 15.10 2.42
CA ALA A 189 8.80 16.37 2.40
C ALA A 189 10.31 16.18 2.26
N LYS A 190 10.89 15.19 2.96
CA LYS A 190 12.31 14.82 2.82
C LYS A 190 12.72 14.42 1.40
N LYS A 191 11.78 14.00 0.55
CA LYS A 191 12.03 13.67 -0.87
C LYS A 191 11.93 14.90 -1.80
N VAL A 192 11.59 16.08 -1.27
CA VAL A 192 11.54 17.33 -2.02
C VAL A 192 12.76 18.17 -1.69
N LYS A 193 13.60 18.44 -2.69
CA LYS A 193 14.95 18.99 -2.55
C LYS A 193 15.05 20.31 -1.76
N TYR A 194 14.01 21.15 -1.83
CA TYR A 194 13.97 22.47 -1.21
C TYR A 194 13.03 22.55 -0.01
N LEU A 195 12.59 21.41 0.55
CA LEU A 195 11.75 21.39 1.74
C LEU A 195 12.54 20.83 2.92
N LYS A 196 12.32 21.44 4.09
CA LYS A 196 12.89 21.01 5.35
C LYS A 196 11.80 20.88 6.40
N VAL A 197 11.85 19.81 7.18
CA VAL A 197 11.00 19.64 8.36
C VAL A 197 11.69 20.33 9.55
N VAL A 198 11.00 21.29 10.17
CA VAL A 198 11.48 22.05 11.33
C VAL A 198 10.41 21.99 12.42
N GLY A 199 10.63 21.13 13.41
CA GLY A 199 9.64 20.88 14.45
C GLY A 199 8.34 20.35 13.84
N HIS A 200 7.27 21.13 13.94
CA HIS A 200 5.95 20.81 13.41
C HIS A 200 5.64 21.51 12.08
N GLU A 201 6.61 22.23 11.50
CA GLU A 201 6.44 22.92 10.22
C GLU A 201 7.25 22.24 9.13
N ILE A 202 6.70 22.24 7.91
CA ILE A 202 7.47 22.04 6.69
C ILE A 202 7.72 23.43 6.12
N VAL A 203 8.99 23.77 5.86
CA VAL A 203 9.38 25.08 5.36
C VAL A 203 10.19 24.93 4.08
N ARG A 204 10.07 25.93 3.20
CA ARG A 204 10.94 26.04 2.04
C ARG A 204 12.33 26.44 2.52
N ASP A 205 13.30 25.58 2.26
CA ASP A 205 14.70 25.85 2.49
C ASP A 205 15.20 26.83 1.43
N LYS A 206 15.51 28.05 1.87
CA LYS A 206 15.97 29.14 1.00
C LYS A 206 17.43 28.97 0.59
N ASP A 207 18.18 28.09 1.26
CA ASP A 207 19.60 27.85 1.01
C ASP A 207 19.83 26.79 -0.09
N THR A 208 18.80 26.06 -0.52
CA THR A 208 18.86 25.01 -1.56
C THR A 208 18.24 25.41 -2.90
N ILE A 209 17.92 26.69 -3.12
CA ILE A 209 17.49 27.20 -4.43
C ILE A 209 18.68 27.06 -5.39
N PRO A 210 18.63 26.23 -6.45
CA PRO A 210 19.55 26.42 -7.55
C PRO A 210 19.16 27.75 -8.21
N VAL A 211 20.06 28.71 -8.13
CA VAL A 211 20.03 29.91 -8.98
C VAL A 211 19.88 29.40 -10.41
N THR A 212 18.68 29.53 -10.96
CA THR A 212 18.46 29.26 -12.38
C THR A 212 18.82 30.55 -13.09
N GLN A 213 19.94 30.54 -13.81
CA GLN A 213 20.09 31.35 -15.01
C GLN A 213 19.55 30.54 -16.19
#